data_AF-A0A2T0UEF7-F1
#
_entry.id   AF-A0A2T0UEF7-F1
#
_cell.length_a   1.000
_cell.length_b   1.000
_cell.length_c   1.000
_cell.angle_alpha   90.00
_cell.angle_beta   90.00
_cell.angle_gamma   90.00
#
_symmetry.space_group_name_H-M   'P 1'
#
loop_
_entity.id
_entity.type
_entity.pdbx_description
1 polymer ?
#
loop_
_entity_poly.entity_id
_entity_poly.type
_entity_poly.pdbx_seq_one_letter_code
_entity_poly.pdbx_strand_id
1 'polypeptide(L)' 'MIFEVWEDEEGTTLSTANNIVDLKNKGLLSKNAKLLYKIEASDYEEAMIKHHNKMGWEKYKPMKK' A
#
# COMPACT_ATOMS: atom_id res chain seq x y z
N MET A 1 -3.57 -4.04 12.39
CA MET A 1 -3.31 -4.87 11.19
C MET A 1 -2.11 -4.34 10.42
N ILE A 2 -1.39 -5.18 9.69
CA ILE A 2 -0.17 -4.78 8.97
C ILE A 2 -0.49 -4.61 7.47
N PHE A 3 -0.22 -3.40 6.98
CA PHE A 3 -0.20 -3.08 5.56
C PHE A 3 1.24 -3.04 5.07
N GLU A 4 1.44 -3.43 3.84
CA GLU A 4 2.74 -3.40 3.16
C GLU A 4 2.65 -2.46 1.97
N VAL A 5 3.69 -1.64 1.80
CA VAL A 5 3.85 -0.76 0.66
C VAL A 5 4.95 -1.35 -0.22
N TRP A 6 4.57 -1.72 -1.43
CA TRP A 6 5.45 -2.24 -2.46
C TRP A 6 5.58 -1.20 -3.56
N GLU A 7 6.75 -1.10 -4.16
CA GLU A 7 7.02 -0.21 -5.29
C GLU A 7 7.57 -0.99 -6.47
N ASP A 8 7.03 -0.72 -7.65
CA ASP A 8 7.53 -1.20 -8.93
C ASP A 8 7.61 -0.05 -9.95
N GLU A 9 7.79 -0.41 -11.22
CA GLU A 9 7.93 0.55 -12.33
C GLU A 9 6.63 1.34 -12.61
N GLU A 10 5.47 0.83 -12.18
CA GLU A 10 4.17 1.48 -12.38
C GLU A 10 3.77 2.38 -11.20
N GLY A 11 4.33 2.11 -10.01
CA GLY A 11 4.22 2.99 -8.85
C GLY A 11 4.17 2.22 -7.53
N THR A 12 3.49 2.81 -6.54
CA THR A 12 3.35 2.22 -5.20
C THR A 12 2.02 1.52 -5.01
N THR A 13 2.08 0.26 -4.61
CA THR A 13 0.93 -0.55 -4.18
C THR A 13 0.91 -0.65 -2.66
N LEU A 14 -0.17 -0.17 -2.03
CA LEU A 14 -0.44 -0.34 -0.61
C LEU A 14 -1.56 -1.35 -0.40
N SER A 15 -1.30 -2.41 0.35
CA SER A 15 -2.30 -3.43 0.65
C SER A 15 -1.98 -4.22 1.91
N THR A 16 -2.89 -5.07 2.37
CA THR A 16 -2.60 -5.97 3.50
C THR A 16 -1.61 -7.05 3.08
N ALA A 17 -0.82 -7.57 4.03
CA ALA A 17 0.17 -8.62 3.72
C ALA A 17 -0.46 -9.85 3.02
N ASN A 18 -1.68 -10.25 3.45
CA ASN A 18 -2.40 -11.35 2.81
C ASN A 18 -2.84 -11.01 1.38
N ASN A 19 -3.29 -9.79 1.13
CA ASN A 19 -3.72 -9.37 -0.20
C ASN A 19 -2.52 -9.17 -1.15
N ILE A 20 -1.34 -8.79 -0.64
CA ILE A 20 -0.10 -8.75 -1.45
C ILE A 20 0.23 -10.13 -2.03
N VAL A 21 0.06 -11.20 -1.26
CA VAL A 21 0.30 -12.57 -1.75
C VAL A 21 -0.67 -12.90 -2.89
N ASP A 22 -1.94 -12.54 -2.75
CA ASP A 22 -2.94 -12.72 -3.81
C ASP A 22 -2.62 -11.89 -5.06
N LEU A 23 -2.22 -10.62 -4.90
CA LEU A 23 -1.81 -9.75 -6.01
C LEU A 23 -0.60 -10.32 -6.76
N LYS A 24 0.39 -10.88 -6.05
CA LYS A 24 1.54 -11.56 -6.67
C LYS A 24 1.10 -12.80 -7.46
N ASN A 25 0.23 -13.63 -6.87
CA ASN A 25 -0.27 -14.84 -7.52
C ASN A 25 -1.10 -14.53 -8.78
N LYS A 26 -1.83 -13.41 -8.77
CA LYS A 26 -2.61 -12.92 -9.91
C LYS A 26 -1.76 -12.18 -10.95
N GLY A 27 -0.48 -11.94 -10.68
CA GLY A 27 0.39 -11.12 -11.54
C GLY A 27 0.02 -9.64 -11.57
N LEU A 28 -0.75 -9.16 -10.59
CA LEU A 28 -1.14 -7.76 -10.43
C LEU A 28 -0.09 -6.93 -9.68
N LEU A 29 0.83 -7.60 -8.99
CA LEU A 29 2.03 -6.96 -8.44
C LEU A 29 3.23 -7.46 -9.24
N SER A 30 4.06 -6.53 -9.73
CA SER A 30 5.24 -6.87 -10.51
C SER A 30 6.16 -7.82 -9.75
N LYS A 31 6.78 -8.76 -10.47
CA LYS A 31 7.82 -9.63 -9.89
C LYS A 31 9.04 -8.84 -9.42
N ASN A 32 9.25 -7.66 -10.00
CA ASN A 32 10.33 -6.75 -9.62
C ASN A 32 9.92 -5.78 -8.51
N ALA A 33 8.68 -5.86 -8.02
CA ALA A 33 8.21 -5.00 -6.95
C ALA A 33 9.06 -5.24 -5.69
N LYS A 34 9.48 -4.15 -5.05
CA LYS A 34 10.26 -4.16 -3.82
C LYS A 34 9.40 -3.69 -2.66
N LEU A 35 9.51 -4.37 -1.53
CA LEU A 35 8.90 -3.90 -0.30
C LEU A 35 9.63 -2.64 0.16
N LEU A 36 8.93 -1.51 0.21
CA LEU A 36 9.48 -0.26 0.73
C LEU A 36 9.41 -0.24 2.26
N TYR A 37 8.22 -0.45 2.83
CA TYR A 37 8.01 -0.46 4.27
C TYR A 37 6.66 -1.06 4.63
N LYS A 38 6.47 -1.31 5.94
CA LYS A 38 5.22 -1.78 6.53
C LYS A 38 4.58 -0.69 7.37
N ILE A 39 3.26 -0.65 7.39
CA ILE A 39 2.46 0.29 8.17
C ILE A 39 1.55 -0.52 9.09
N GLU A 40 1.65 -0.27 10.39
CA GLU A 40 0.65 -0.74 11.34
C GLU A 40 -0.49 0.27 11.41
N ALA A 41 -1.71 -0.19 11.13
CA ALA A 41 -2.92 0.62 11.13
C ALA A 41 -4.12 -0.23 11.52
N SER A 42 -5.22 0.38 11.91
CA SER A 42 -6.46 -0.29 12.30
C SER A 42 -7.32 -0.64 11.09
N ASP A 43 -7.25 0.19 10.05
CA ASP A 43 -7.95 0.04 8.78
C ASP A 43 -7.13 0.58 7.60
N TYR A 44 -7.69 0.46 6.38
CA TYR A 44 -7.04 0.93 5.15
C TYR A 44 -6.92 2.46 5.08
N GLU A 45 -7.87 3.19 5.66
CA GLU A 45 -7.87 4.65 5.63
C GLU A 45 -6.71 5.21 6.48
N GLU A 46 -6.54 4.69 7.69
CA GLU A 46 -5.42 5.03 8.56
C GLU A 46 -4.07 4.65 7.90
N ALA A 47 -4.02 3.51 7.20
CA ALA A 47 -2.83 3.10 6.46
C ALA A 47 -2.49 4.09 5.33
N MET A 48 -3.48 4.52 4.56
CA MET A 48 -3.31 5.52 3.49
C MET A 48 -2.89 6.88 4.03
N ILE A 49 -3.47 7.32 5.15
CA ILE A 49 -3.06 8.56 5.83
C ILE A 49 -1.59 8.49 6.23
N LYS A 50 -1.16 7.39 6.86
CA LYS A 50 0.24 7.17 7.27
C LYS A 50 1.17 7.11 6.05
N HIS A 51 0.75 6.48 4.96
CA HIS A 51 1.49 6.43 3.70
C HIS A 51 1.68 7.82 3.10
N HIS A 52 0.59 8.58 2.93
CA HIS A 52 0.63 9.95 2.38
C HIS A 52 1.54 10.87 3.22
N ASN A 53 1.42 10.82 4.55
CA ASN A 53 2.27 11.59 5.45
C ASN A 53 3.76 11.24 5.27
N LYS A 54 4.08 9.95 5.03
CA LYS A 54 5.46 9.50 4.84
C LYS A 54 6.03 9.88 3.47
N MET A 55 5.20 9.87 2.43
CA MET A 55 5.58 10.29 1.08
C MET A 55 5.63 11.81 0.91
N GLY A 56 5.20 12.58 1.92
CA GLY A 56 5.08 14.04 1.81
C GLY A 56 3.98 14.46 0.84
N TRP A 57 2.99 13.60 0.60
CA TRP A 57 1.85 13.87 -0.26
C TRP A 57 0.80 14.71 0.47
N GLU A 58 -0.13 15.28 -0.31
CA GLU A 58 -1.31 15.91 0.29
C GLU A 58 -2.07 14.90 1.17
N LYS A 59 -2.73 15.42 2.21
CA LYS A 59 -3.54 14.59 3.11
C LYS A 59 -4.49 13.71 2.32
N TYR A 60 -4.46 12.41 2.61
CA TYR A 60 -5.38 11.46 2.00
C TYR A 60 -6.83 11.92 2.25
N LYS A 61 -7.56 12.17 1.17
CA LYS A 61 -8.99 12.48 1.20
C LYS A 61 -9.72 11.24 0.69
N PRO A 62 -10.34 10.44 1.58
CA PRO A 62 -11.16 9.33 1.12
C PRO A 62 -12.25 9.88 0.19
N MET A 63 -12.37 9.32 -1.01
CA MET A 63 -13.51 9.62 -1.87
C MET A 63 -14.77 9.14 -1.13
N LYS A 64 -15.59 10.08 -0.66
CA LYS A 64 -16.89 9.76 -0.09
C LYS A 64 -17.70 9.00 -1.15
N LYS A 65 -18.17 7.82 -0.77
CA LYS A 65 -19.11 7.00 -1.56
C LYS A 65 -20.41 7.74 -1.83
#